data_AF-A0A369LY19-F1
#
_entry.id   AF-A0A369LY19-F1
#
_cell.length_a   1.000
_cell.length_b   1.000
_cell.length_c   1.000
_cell.angle_alpha   90.00
_cell.angle_beta   90.00
_cell.angle_gamma   90.00
#
_symmetry.space_group_name_H-M   'P 1'
#
loop_
_entity.id
_entity.type
_entity.pdbx_description
1 polymer ?
#
loop_
_entity_poly.entity_id
_entity_poly.type
_entity_poly.pdbx_seq_one_letter_code
_entity_poly.pdbx_strand_id
1 'polypeptide(L)'
;MMDMESRKFKMVAVAAAGAVALCLGAVGTWAWLTSTTPEVENVFTVGNVDIGLAETTGESYKMVPGTDIAKDPKVSVEAGSEASWVFVKIEESSVLDDYIAYAIADGWIQLPGEEGVFYRAVAASQVDQVFPVLDGDKVSVLEGVTSGMMDALAVEGAVQPTLSFKAYAIQEVGFNTPVEAWAELDA
;
A
#
# COMPACT_ATOMS: atom_id res chain seq x y z
N MET A 1 -49.25 6.79 -50.61
CA MET A 1 -49.37 5.95 -49.40
C MET A 1 -49.76 6.86 -48.25
N MET A 2 -51.07 7.01 -48.01
CA MET A 2 -51.56 7.15 -46.63
C MET A 2 -51.32 5.78 -45.91
N ASP A 3 -51.33 5.62 -44.60
CA ASP A 3 -52.31 6.20 -43.67
C ASP A 3 -51.87 6.34 -42.20
N MET A 4 -52.74 6.95 -41.39
CA MET A 4 -52.52 7.30 -39.99
C MET A 4 -53.23 6.31 -39.03
N GLU A 5 -52.64 5.13 -38.83
CA GLU A 5 -53.03 4.16 -37.79
C GLU A 5 -51.81 3.74 -36.95
N SER A 6 -51.89 3.35 -35.68
CA SER A 6 -52.89 3.52 -34.62
C SER A 6 -52.28 2.98 -33.32
N ARG A 7 -51.61 3.86 -32.56
CA ARG A 7 -51.81 4.05 -31.10
C ARG A 7 -52.47 2.89 -30.31
N LYS A 8 -51.80 1.74 -30.08
CA LYS A 8 -52.38 0.58 -29.36
C LYS A 8 -51.49 -0.07 -28.27
N PHE A 9 -50.71 0.72 -27.53
CA PHE A 9 -50.25 0.50 -26.13
C PHE A 9 -49.75 1.87 -25.66
N LYS A 10 -50.42 2.70 -24.83
CA LYS A 10 -51.19 2.56 -23.57
C LYS A 10 -50.34 2.09 -22.39
N MET A 11 -50.32 2.91 -21.33
CA MET A 11 -49.47 2.83 -20.11
C MET A 11 -47.98 3.10 -20.42
N VAL A 12 -47.20 3.84 -19.63
CA VAL A 12 -47.39 4.68 -18.42
C VAL A 12 -46.17 5.65 -18.37
N ALA A 13 -46.21 6.93 -17.96
CA ALA A 13 -47.31 7.87 -17.69
C ALA A 13 -46.80 9.35 -17.70
N VAL A 14 -47.72 10.29 -17.46
CA VAL A 14 -47.61 11.70 -16.95
C VAL A 14 -46.23 12.41 -16.94
N ALA A 15 -46.20 13.62 -17.51
CA ALA A 15 -45.14 14.61 -17.29
C ALA A 15 -45.50 15.61 -16.16
N ALA A 16 -44.52 15.98 -15.34
CA ALA A 16 -44.56 17.15 -14.44
C ALA A 16 -43.12 17.60 -14.12
N ALA A 17 -42.90 18.91 -13.97
CA ALA A 17 -41.63 19.48 -13.51
C ALA A 17 -41.79 20.04 -12.09
N GLY A 18 -40.77 19.88 -11.24
CA GLY A 18 -40.78 20.46 -9.88
C GLY A 18 -39.60 20.04 -9.01
N ALA A 19 -38.79 21.03 -8.63
CA ALA A 19 -37.89 21.09 -7.47
C ALA A 19 -37.18 19.81 -6.96
N VAL A 20 -35.86 19.78 -7.12
CA VAL A 20 -34.97 19.42 -6.00
C VAL A 20 -34.48 20.75 -5.42
N ALA A 21 -34.76 20.99 -4.13
CA ALA A 21 -34.44 22.24 -3.46
C ALA A 21 -33.09 22.17 -2.73
N LEU A 22 -32.47 23.34 -2.63
CA LEU A 22 -31.37 23.74 -1.74
C LEU A 22 -30.98 22.75 -0.62
N CYS A 23 -29.72 22.29 -0.66
CA CYS A 23 -28.92 22.12 0.55
C CYS A 23 -27.81 23.20 0.53
N LEU A 24 -28.01 24.27 1.30
CA LEU A 24 -26.91 25.16 1.70
C LEU A 24 -26.10 24.44 2.79
N GLY A 25 -24.78 24.57 2.77
CA GLY A 25 -23.93 24.09 3.87
C GLY A 25 -23.28 22.72 3.66
N ALA A 26 -22.57 22.55 2.54
CA ALA A 26 -21.36 21.76 2.53
C ALA A 26 -20.20 22.70 2.17
N VAL A 27 -19.31 22.96 3.13
CA VAL A 27 -17.94 23.33 2.77
C VAL A 27 -17.37 22.08 2.08
N GLY A 28 -16.82 22.24 0.87
CA GLY A 28 -16.42 21.09 0.06
C GLY A 28 -15.28 20.33 0.71
N THR A 29 -15.58 19.30 1.50
CA THR A 29 -14.61 18.30 1.93
C THR A 29 -14.13 17.57 0.68
N TRP A 30 -12.88 17.80 0.29
CA TRP A 30 -12.25 17.04 -0.78
C TRP A 30 -12.02 15.64 -0.23
N ALA A 31 -12.78 14.67 -0.73
CA ALA A 31 -12.61 13.27 -0.35
C ALA A 31 -11.40 12.71 -1.12
N TRP A 32 -10.23 12.78 -0.51
CA TRP A 32 -9.00 12.20 -1.06
C TRP A 32 -9.10 10.67 -1.09
N LEU A 33 -8.54 10.06 -2.12
CA LEU A 33 -8.65 8.62 -2.37
C LEU A 33 -7.38 7.89 -1.92
N THR A 34 -7.51 7.14 -0.83
CA THR A 34 -6.44 6.41 -0.13
C THR A 34 -6.60 4.90 -0.30
N SER A 35 -5.47 4.20 -0.34
CA SER A 35 -5.37 2.74 -0.47
C SER A 35 -4.36 2.22 0.53
N THR A 36 -4.76 1.25 1.35
CA THR A 36 -3.95 0.66 2.43
C THR A 36 -4.15 -0.85 2.41
N THR A 37 -3.06 -1.63 2.40
CA THR A 37 -3.18 -3.11 2.39
C THR A 37 -3.68 -3.65 3.73
N PRO A 38 -4.74 -4.48 3.77
CA PRO A 38 -5.10 -5.25 4.95
C PRO A 38 -4.18 -6.46 5.13
N GLU A 39 -3.98 -6.90 6.38
CA GLU A 39 -3.61 -8.30 6.62
C GLU A 39 -4.77 -9.22 6.17
N VAL A 40 -4.47 -10.45 5.75
CA VAL A 40 -5.30 -11.24 4.82
C VAL A 40 -6.74 -11.53 5.29
N GLU A 41 -7.67 -10.62 5.00
CA GLU A 41 -9.05 -10.85 4.50
C GLU A 41 -9.59 -9.54 3.86
N ASN A 42 -10.63 -9.60 3.02
CA ASN A 42 -10.91 -8.56 2.00
C ASN A 42 -12.39 -8.11 1.88
N VAL A 43 -12.62 -6.99 1.18
CA VAL A 43 -13.89 -6.21 0.93
C VAL A 43 -14.10 -5.02 1.90
N PHE A 44 -14.56 -3.80 1.55
CA PHE A 44 -14.51 -2.83 0.40
C PHE A 44 -15.32 -1.58 0.87
N THR A 45 -15.22 -0.32 0.40
CA THR A 45 -14.47 0.38 -0.68
C THR A 45 -14.11 1.82 -0.17
N VAL A 46 -13.46 2.77 -0.88
CA VAL A 46 -13.93 3.56 -2.04
C VAL A 46 -12.74 4.22 -2.75
N GLY A 47 -12.67 4.10 -4.08
CA GLY A 47 -11.68 4.78 -4.93
C GLY A 47 -10.50 3.89 -5.31
N ASN A 48 -10.40 3.55 -6.59
CA ASN A 48 -9.42 2.57 -7.07
C ASN A 48 -8.04 3.20 -7.31
N VAL A 49 -7.11 2.90 -6.40
CA VAL A 49 -5.70 2.65 -6.75
C VAL A 49 -5.40 1.25 -6.24
N ASP A 50 -5.44 0.29 -7.15
CA ASP A 50 -5.27 -1.12 -6.85
C ASP A 50 -3.77 -1.40 -6.63
N ILE A 51 -3.40 -1.75 -5.39
CA ILE A 51 -2.02 -2.05 -4.97
C ILE A 51 -1.90 -3.46 -4.40
N GLY A 52 -0.78 -4.11 -4.71
CA GLY A 52 -0.42 -5.40 -4.15
C GLY A 52 0.86 -5.31 -3.33
N LEU A 53 0.89 -5.97 -2.17
CA LEU A 53 2.12 -6.33 -1.47
C LEU A 53 2.28 -7.84 -1.53
N ALA A 54 3.43 -8.32 -2.00
CA ALA A 54 3.74 -9.74 -2.08
C ALA A 54 5.16 -10.03 -1.58
N GLU A 55 5.29 -11.14 -0.85
CA GLU A 55 6.54 -11.83 -0.50
C GLU A 55 6.41 -13.26 -1.04
N THR A 56 7.39 -13.75 -1.79
CA THR A 56 7.39 -15.10 -2.40
C THR A 56 8.28 -16.09 -1.64
N THR A 57 8.86 -15.61 -0.54
CA THR A 57 9.81 -16.30 0.33
C THR A 57 9.12 -16.82 1.60
N GLY A 58 9.71 -17.81 2.26
CA GLY A 58 8.97 -18.74 3.14
C GLY A 58 8.79 -18.31 4.60
N GLU A 59 7.71 -18.79 5.23
CA GLU A 59 7.30 -18.47 6.63
C GLU A 59 8.33 -18.75 7.73
N SER A 60 9.44 -19.43 7.44
CA SER A 60 10.49 -19.71 8.44
C SER A 60 11.90 -19.70 7.82
N TYR A 61 12.75 -18.86 8.39
CA TYR A 61 14.11 -18.62 7.91
C TYR A 61 15.15 -19.19 8.88
N LYS A 62 16.13 -19.94 8.35
CA LYS A 62 17.28 -20.41 9.15
C LYS A 62 18.38 -19.37 9.10
N MET A 63 18.56 -18.62 10.18
CA MET A 63 19.68 -17.69 10.32
C MET A 63 21.00 -18.48 10.42
N VAL A 64 21.81 -18.42 9.36
CA VAL A 64 23.19 -18.91 9.34
C VAL A 64 24.11 -17.69 9.25
N PRO A 65 25.04 -17.47 10.19
CA PRO A 65 25.87 -16.25 10.23
C PRO A 65 26.65 -16.04 8.93
N GLY A 66 26.69 -14.81 8.43
CA GLY A 66 27.37 -14.45 7.18
C GLY A 66 26.69 -14.97 5.91
N THR A 67 25.38 -15.22 5.93
CA THR A 67 24.62 -15.67 4.75
C THR A 67 23.45 -14.74 4.42
N ASP A 68 23.13 -14.64 3.13
CA ASP A 68 21.96 -13.94 2.64
C ASP A 68 20.71 -14.83 2.77
N ILE A 69 19.62 -14.24 3.25
CA ILE A 69 18.27 -14.79 3.26
C ILE A 69 17.48 -14.08 2.16
N ALA A 70 16.92 -14.83 1.21
CA ALA A 70 16.00 -14.28 0.22
C ALA A 70 14.74 -13.75 0.94
N LYS A 71 14.38 -12.50 0.64
CA LYS A 71 13.34 -11.72 1.31
C LYS A 71 12.90 -10.63 0.34
N ASP A 72 11.76 -10.84 -0.34
CA ASP A 72 11.45 -10.11 -1.58
C ASP A 72 10.15 -9.26 -1.56
N PRO A 73 9.90 -8.44 -0.51
CA PRO A 73 8.71 -7.61 -0.41
C PRO A 73 8.64 -6.62 -1.58
N LYS A 74 7.58 -6.74 -2.38
CA LYS A 74 7.35 -5.93 -3.59
C LYS A 74 6.02 -5.21 -3.51
N VAL A 75 6.05 -3.89 -3.75
CA VAL A 75 4.87 -3.06 -3.93
C VAL A 75 4.55 -2.97 -5.41
N SER A 76 3.36 -3.42 -5.80
CA SER A 76 2.83 -3.32 -7.16
C SER A 76 1.77 -2.22 -7.24
N VAL A 77 1.82 -1.44 -8.31
CA VAL A 77 0.77 -0.49 -8.71
C VAL A 77 0.21 -0.97 -10.06
N GLU A 78 -1.08 -1.29 -10.10
CA GLU A 78 -1.69 -1.95 -11.28
C GLU A 78 -1.89 -0.99 -12.47
N ALA A 79 -1.87 -1.56 -13.68
CA ALA A 79 -2.12 -0.87 -14.93
C ALA A 79 -3.47 -0.13 -14.94
N GLY A 80 -3.46 1.16 -15.28
CA GLY A 80 -4.63 2.03 -15.22
C GLY A 80 -4.72 2.89 -13.96
N SER A 81 -3.86 2.65 -12.95
CA SER A 81 -3.71 3.54 -11.80
C SER A 81 -3.27 4.94 -12.22
N GLU A 82 -3.82 5.94 -11.54
CA GLU A 82 -3.44 7.35 -11.67
C GLU A 82 -2.09 7.65 -10.99
N ALA A 83 -1.55 8.84 -11.25
CA ALA A 83 -0.32 9.30 -10.59
C ALA A 83 -0.50 9.34 -9.07
N SER A 84 0.40 8.69 -8.33
CA SER A 84 0.22 8.36 -6.91
C SER A 84 1.52 8.48 -6.10
N TRP A 85 1.38 9.03 -4.90
CA TRP A 85 2.37 8.86 -3.84
C TRP A 85 2.22 7.45 -3.28
N VAL A 86 3.26 6.63 -3.40
CA VAL A 86 3.28 5.27 -2.88
C VAL A 86 4.24 5.22 -1.71
N PHE A 87 3.82 4.58 -0.63
CA PHE A 87 4.57 4.46 0.62
C PHE A 87 4.76 3.01 1.01
N VAL A 88 5.86 2.73 1.70
CA VAL A 88 6.04 1.52 2.50
C VAL A 88 6.47 1.92 3.91
N LYS A 89 5.71 1.45 4.90
CA LYS A 89 6.08 1.50 6.31
C LYS A 89 6.82 0.21 6.64
N ILE A 90 7.98 0.36 7.27
CA ILE A 90 8.86 -0.72 7.67
C ILE A 90 8.94 -0.69 9.20
N GLU A 91 8.50 -1.78 9.83
CA GLU A 91 8.47 -1.90 11.28
C GLU A 91 9.44 -3.01 11.71
N GLU A 92 10.47 -2.62 12.45
CA GLU A 92 11.53 -3.51 12.93
C GLU A 92 11.45 -3.74 14.45
N SER A 93 11.78 -4.95 14.88
CA SER A 93 11.96 -5.23 16.32
C SER A 93 13.18 -4.49 16.86
N SER A 94 13.14 -4.09 18.14
CA SER A 94 14.26 -3.45 18.85
C SER A 94 15.51 -4.32 19.05
N VAL A 95 15.61 -5.46 18.37
CA VAL A 95 16.73 -6.41 18.38
C VAL A 95 17.14 -6.82 16.96
N LEU A 96 16.55 -6.27 15.89
CA LEU A 96 16.79 -6.72 14.51
C LEU A 96 18.26 -6.58 14.11
N ASP A 97 18.84 -5.40 14.39
CA ASP A 97 20.23 -5.03 14.11
C ASP A 97 21.29 -5.90 14.78
N ASP A 98 20.95 -6.66 15.83
CA ASP A 98 21.87 -7.62 16.45
C ASP A 98 22.02 -8.91 15.59
N TYR A 99 21.12 -9.15 14.64
CA TYR A 99 21.04 -10.40 13.85
C TYR A 99 21.06 -10.19 12.34
N ILE A 100 20.37 -9.17 11.84
CA ILE A 100 20.06 -8.97 10.43
C ILE A 100 20.46 -7.56 10.00
N ALA A 101 21.19 -7.46 8.89
CA ALA A 101 21.33 -6.22 8.14
C ALA A 101 20.51 -6.28 6.85
N TYR A 102 20.00 -5.13 6.40
CA TYR A 102 19.31 -4.98 5.13
C TYR A 102 19.60 -3.62 4.51
N ALA A 103 19.21 -3.43 3.25
CA ALA A 103 19.27 -2.14 2.57
C ALA A 103 17.96 -1.92 1.80
N ILE A 104 17.53 -0.67 1.72
CA ILE A 104 16.34 -0.27 0.95
C ILE A 104 16.71 -0.19 -0.54
N ALA A 105 15.82 -0.68 -1.41
CA ALA A 105 15.99 -0.65 -2.85
C ALA A 105 15.97 0.76 -3.45
N ASP A 106 16.61 0.94 -4.61
CA ASP A 106 16.73 2.23 -5.28
C ASP A 106 15.37 2.92 -5.58
N GLY A 107 15.35 4.23 -5.36
CA GLY A 107 14.22 5.11 -5.68
C GLY A 107 13.14 5.22 -4.60
N TRP A 108 13.31 4.57 -3.45
CA TRP A 108 12.59 4.90 -2.22
C TRP A 108 13.31 6.03 -1.46
N ILE A 109 12.55 6.93 -0.84
CA ILE A 109 13.05 8.08 -0.08
C ILE A 109 12.42 8.06 1.30
N GLN A 110 13.20 8.20 2.39
CA GLN A 110 12.63 8.25 3.73
C GLN A 110 11.76 9.50 3.91
N LEU A 111 10.58 9.33 4.50
CA LEU A 111 9.60 10.39 4.70
C LEU A 111 10.03 11.33 5.85
N PRO A 112 10.18 12.65 5.63
CA PRO A 112 10.68 13.55 6.67
C PRO A 112 9.75 13.65 7.89
N GLY A 113 10.23 13.16 9.04
CA GLY A 113 9.51 13.17 10.32
C GLY A 113 8.92 11.82 10.74
N GLU A 114 8.89 10.84 9.84
CA GLU A 114 8.26 9.53 10.04
C GLU A 114 9.33 8.42 9.95
N GLU A 115 9.73 7.86 11.10
CA GLU A 115 10.72 6.78 11.14
C GLU A 115 10.13 5.47 10.57
N GLY A 116 10.94 4.70 9.86
CA GLY A 116 10.49 3.49 9.15
C GLY A 116 9.62 3.73 7.90
N VAL A 117 9.12 4.95 7.64
CA VAL A 117 8.29 5.25 6.46
C VAL A 117 9.15 5.72 5.29
N PHE A 118 8.99 5.07 4.14
CA PHE A 118 9.62 5.43 2.88
C PHE A 118 8.55 5.68 1.81
N TYR A 119 8.81 6.60 0.88
CA TYR A 119 7.88 6.98 -0.19
C TYR A 119 8.57 7.04 -1.56
N ARG A 120 7.75 7.01 -2.62
CA ARG A 120 8.14 7.35 -3.99
C ARG A 120 6.97 7.94 -4.77
N ALA A 121 7.27 8.81 -5.73
CA ALA A 121 6.31 9.25 -6.75
C ALA A 121 6.15 8.15 -7.81
N VAL A 122 4.93 7.86 -8.23
CA VAL A 122 4.63 6.86 -9.26
C VAL A 122 3.71 7.47 -10.31
N ALA A 123 4.20 7.62 -11.53
CA ALA A 123 3.42 8.16 -12.63
C ALA A 123 2.33 7.18 -13.09
N ALA A 124 1.22 7.71 -13.59
CA ALA A 124 0.15 6.91 -14.20
C ALA A 124 0.67 6.05 -15.36
N SER A 125 0.22 4.80 -15.44
CA SER A 125 0.74 3.79 -16.38
C SER A 125 -0.38 2.96 -17.01
N GLN A 126 -0.07 2.30 -18.13
CA GLN A 126 -0.92 1.31 -18.80
C GLN A 126 -0.31 -0.11 -18.76
N VAL A 127 0.72 -0.29 -17.93
CA VAL A 127 1.34 -1.56 -17.55
C VAL A 127 1.64 -1.54 -16.05
N ASP A 128 1.62 -2.70 -15.40
CA ASP A 128 1.87 -2.82 -13.96
C ASP A 128 3.28 -2.34 -13.62
N GLN A 129 3.41 -1.61 -12.51
CA GLN A 129 4.68 -1.08 -12.02
C GLN A 129 5.02 -1.75 -10.69
N VAL A 130 6.12 -2.51 -10.67
CA VAL A 130 6.55 -3.29 -9.50
C VAL A 130 7.83 -2.72 -8.92
N PHE A 131 7.80 -2.44 -7.62
CA PHE A 131 8.90 -1.84 -6.87
C PHE A 131 9.31 -2.77 -5.73
N PRO A 132 10.48 -3.44 -5.82
CA PRO A 132 11.11 -4.08 -4.66
C PRO A 132 11.33 -3.05 -3.55
N VAL A 133 11.20 -3.47 -2.29
CA VAL A 133 11.48 -2.63 -1.12
C VAL A 133 12.90 -2.86 -0.58
N LEU A 134 13.40 -4.10 -0.68
CA LEU A 134 14.75 -4.47 -0.25
C LEU A 134 15.70 -4.58 -1.44
N ASP A 135 16.94 -4.07 -1.28
CA ASP A 135 17.97 -4.23 -2.31
C ASP A 135 18.33 -5.71 -2.50
N GLY A 136 18.43 -6.12 -3.76
CA GLY A 136 18.73 -7.50 -4.16
C GLY A 136 17.70 -8.56 -3.73
N ASP A 137 16.47 -8.19 -3.36
CA ASP A 137 15.43 -9.11 -2.87
C ASP A 137 15.89 -9.97 -1.67
N LYS A 138 16.62 -9.36 -0.72
CA LYS A 138 17.25 -10.09 0.40
C LYS A 138 17.45 -9.29 1.70
N VAL A 139 17.77 -10.03 2.77
CA VAL A 139 18.44 -9.53 3.98
C VAL A 139 19.69 -10.37 4.27
N SER A 140 20.64 -9.88 5.05
CA SER A 140 21.89 -10.58 5.38
C SER A 140 21.99 -10.88 6.87
N VAL A 141 22.25 -12.13 7.25
CA VAL A 141 22.54 -12.51 8.64
C VAL A 141 23.97 -12.08 8.99
N LEU A 142 24.13 -11.33 10.07
CA LEU A 142 25.42 -10.82 10.50
C LEU A 142 26.41 -11.95 10.86
N GLU A 143 27.68 -11.79 10.49
CA GLU A 143 28.75 -12.72 10.88
C GLU A 143 28.93 -12.83 12.40
N GLY A 144 28.50 -11.81 13.15
CA GLY A 144 28.55 -11.76 14.61
C GLY A 144 27.51 -12.64 15.32
N VAL A 145 26.50 -13.18 14.61
CA VAL A 145 25.47 -14.03 15.22
C VAL A 145 26.10 -15.33 15.73
N THR A 146 25.93 -15.61 17.02
CA THR A 146 26.47 -16.82 17.67
C THR A 146 25.36 -17.81 18.02
N SER A 147 25.71 -19.09 18.25
CA SER A 147 24.74 -20.08 18.75
C SER A 147 24.10 -19.63 20.07
N GLY A 148 24.84 -18.98 20.97
CA GLY A 148 24.30 -18.47 22.22
C GLY A 148 23.26 -17.35 22.07
N MET A 149 23.30 -16.60 20.95
CA MET A 149 22.25 -15.64 20.60
C MET A 149 21.01 -16.38 20.07
N MET A 150 21.21 -17.39 19.21
CA MET A 150 20.11 -18.27 18.75
C MET A 150 19.43 -19.02 19.91
N ASP A 151 20.21 -19.51 20.88
CA ASP A 151 19.72 -20.17 22.09
C ASP A 151 18.91 -19.20 22.98
N ALA A 152 19.26 -17.90 23.00
CA ALA A 152 18.51 -16.88 23.70
C ALA A 152 17.16 -16.56 23.03
N LEU A 153 17.08 -16.58 21.69
CA LEU A 153 15.82 -16.45 20.95
C LEU A 153 14.87 -17.63 21.16
N ALA A 154 15.39 -18.80 21.55
CA ALA A 154 14.60 -20.00 21.85
C ALA A 154 13.95 -19.99 23.27
N VAL A 155 14.19 -18.95 24.08
CA VAL A 155 13.58 -18.79 25.41
C VAL A 155 12.15 -18.29 25.28
N GLU A 156 11.22 -18.87 26.03
CA GLU A 156 9.81 -18.43 26.06
C GLU A 156 9.71 -16.95 26.48
N GLY A 157 9.09 -16.13 25.62
CA GLY A 157 8.98 -14.69 25.83
C GLY A 157 10.17 -13.85 25.33
N ALA A 158 11.16 -14.44 24.66
CA ALA A 158 12.22 -13.68 23.99
C ALA A 158 11.67 -12.87 22.81
N VAL A 159 12.08 -11.60 22.71
CA VAL A 159 11.81 -10.74 21.55
C VAL A 159 12.56 -11.32 20.35
N GLN A 160 11.82 -11.59 19.27
CA GLN A 160 12.37 -12.13 18.03
C GLN A 160 12.86 -10.99 17.12
N PRO A 161 13.91 -11.20 16.31
CA PRO A 161 14.28 -10.27 15.24
C PRO A 161 13.21 -10.31 14.13
N THR A 162 12.35 -9.30 14.08
CA THR A 162 11.28 -9.17 13.09
C THR A 162 11.48 -7.94 12.21
N LEU A 163 11.13 -8.07 10.93
CA LEU A 163 11.14 -7.01 9.94
C LEU A 163 9.84 -7.13 9.11
N SER A 164 8.92 -6.18 9.33
CA SER A 164 7.57 -6.16 8.77
C SER A 164 7.41 -5.03 7.76
N PHE A 165 6.55 -5.23 6.75
CA PHE A 165 6.32 -4.28 5.66
C PHE A 165 4.81 -4.06 5.47
N LYS A 166 4.37 -2.81 5.31
CA LYS A 166 2.99 -2.45 4.99
C LYS A 166 2.97 -1.36 3.91
N ALA A 167 2.18 -1.58 2.85
CA ALA A 167 2.14 -0.68 1.70
C ALA A 167 0.89 0.21 1.70
N TYR A 168 1.06 1.44 1.22
CA TYR A 168 0.01 2.44 1.10
C TYR A 168 0.16 3.19 -0.23
N ALA A 169 -0.94 3.70 -0.78
CA ALA A 169 -0.93 4.60 -1.91
C ALA A 169 -2.05 5.64 -1.81
N ILE A 170 -1.80 6.82 -2.36
CA ILE A 170 -2.76 7.93 -2.42
C ILE A 170 -2.49 8.70 -3.72
N GLN A 171 -3.52 9.23 -4.38
CA GLN A 171 -3.33 9.99 -5.62
C GLN A 171 -2.50 11.26 -5.36
N GLU A 172 -1.56 11.61 -6.26
CA GLU A 172 -0.77 12.85 -6.16
C GLU A 172 -1.66 14.10 -6.26
N VAL A 173 -2.77 13.99 -6.99
CA VAL A 173 -3.71 15.09 -7.25
C VAL A 173 -4.45 15.49 -5.97
N GLY A 174 -3.93 16.52 -5.32
CA GLY A 174 -4.44 17.07 -4.05
C GLY A 174 -3.34 17.58 -3.14
N PHE A 175 -2.13 17.04 -3.30
CA PHE A 175 -1.02 17.19 -2.36
C PHE A 175 0.18 17.87 -3.02
N ASN A 176 0.79 18.83 -2.33
CA ASN A 176 2.03 19.48 -2.78
C ASN A 176 3.26 18.64 -2.38
N THR A 177 3.11 17.77 -1.38
CA THR A 177 4.18 16.98 -0.77
C THR A 177 3.68 15.58 -0.35
N PRO A 178 4.57 14.59 -0.27
CA PRO A 178 4.24 13.27 0.29
C PRO A 178 3.92 13.32 1.79
N VAL A 179 4.37 14.35 2.53
CA VAL A 179 4.07 14.50 3.96
C VAL A 179 2.61 14.92 4.18
N GLU A 180 2.09 15.84 3.37
CA GLU A 180 0.65 16.16 3.35
C GLU A 180 -0.18 14.93 2.94
N ALA A 181 0.31 14.14 1.98
CA ALA A 181 -0.39 12.95 1.49
C ALA A 181 -0.38 11.78 2.50
N TRP A 182 0.69 11.64 3.29
CA TRP A 182 0.77 10.68 4.41
C TRP A 182 -0.17 11.05 5.55
N ALA A 183 -0.35 12.34 5.85
CA ALA A 183 -1.20 12.80 6.93
C ALA A 183 -2.72 12.53 6.72
N GLU A 184 -3.15 12.20 5.51
CA GLU A 184 -4.52 11.75 5.20
C GLU A 184 -4.66 10.21 5.17
N LEU A 185 -3.57 9.45 5.37
CA LEU A 185 -3.59 7.99 5.52
C LEU A 185 -3.75 7.60 7.00
N ASP A 186 -4.66 6.67 7.30
CA ASP A 186 -4.85 6.08 8.63
C ASP A 186 -3.80 4.95 8.82
N ALA A 187 -2.59 5.32 9.28
CA ALA A 187 -1.34 4.59 8.99
C ALA A 187 -0.53 4.01 10.17
#